data_AF-R7UB02-F1
#
_entry.id   AF-R7UB02-F1
#
_cell.length_a   1.000
_cell.length_b   1.000
_cell.length_c   1.000
_cell.angle_alpha   90.00
_cell.angle_beta   90.00
_cell.angle_gamma   90.00
#
_symmetry.space_group_name_H-M   'P 1'
#
loop_
_entity.id
_entity.type
_entity.pdbx_description
1 polymer ?
#
loop_
_entity_poly.entity_id
_entity_poly.type
_entity_poly.pdbx_seq_one_letter_code
_entity_poly.pdbx_strand_id
1 'polypeptide(L)'
;MYTRWGRTNCTDGIHTELVYHGFVGGSSFLSTGGASDYLCLPSDPQWGSYNEVANGLGEVWGAEYETASFPFTLRNEGPSTLQNQNVPCAVCRAKTRASVLMVPARQECHEGWTREYSGYLTSGHKAHKGRYQYTCMDAAPGSDVAGYRDENGALFYSVDGVCGSLPCPPYINGRELTCVVCTK
;
A
#
# COMPACT_ATOMS: atom_id res chain seq x y z
N MET A 1 -8.53 -13.80 -0.22
CA MET A 1 -8.32 -12.65 0.70
C MET A 1 -7.33 -11.72 0.05
N TYR A 2 -7.54 -10.42 0.10
CA TYR A 2 -6.59 -9.42 -0.41
C TYR A 2 -6.60 -8.18 0.48
N THR A 3 -5.48 -7.45 0.50
CA THR A 3 -5.41 -6.15 1.14
C THR A 3 -5.59 -5.07 0.09
N ARG A 4 -6.46 -4.09 0.37
CA ARG A 4 -6.61 -2.87 -0.41
C ARG A 4 -5.88 -1.76 0.32
N TRP A 5 -4.74 -1.35 -0.22
CA TRP A 5 -3.90 -0.31 0.34
C TRP A 5 -4.42 1.07 -0.04
N GLY A 6 -4.43 1.99 0.93
CA GLY A 6 -4.89 3.37 0.77
C GLY A 6 -6.40 3.56 0.89
N ARG A 7 -7.15 2.56 1.36
CA ARG A 7 -8.61 2.65 1.54
C ARG A 7 -9.03 1.89 2.79
N THR A 8 -10.08 2.36 3.46
CA THR A 8 -10.68 1.69 4.64
C THR A 8 -11.87 0.80 4.29
N ASN A 9 -12.20 0.66 3.00
CA ASN A 9 -13.31 -0.15 2.52
C ASN A 9 -12.90 -1.06 1.36
N CYS A 10 -13.59 -2.18 1.21
CA CYS A 10 -13.49 -2.99 -0.01
C CYS A 10 -14.16 -2.27 -1.17
N THR A 11 -13.91 -2.71 -2.40
CA THR A 11 -14.67 -2.21 -3.54
C THR A 11 -16.11 -2.66 -3.42
N ASP A 12 -17.03 -1.71 -3.65
CA ASP A 12 -18.46 -1.96 -3.52
C ASP A 12 -18.90 -3.00 -4.56
N GLY A 13 -19.17 -4.19 -4.06
CA GLY A 13 -19.66 -5.29 -4.85
C GLY A 13 -20.30 -6.31 -3.95
N ILE A 14 -21.46 -6.83 -4.37
CA ILE A 14 -22.16 -7.95 -3.72
C ILE A 14 -21.22 -9.16 -3.50
N HIS A 15 -20.09 -9.20 -4.22
CA HIS A 15 -19.09 -10.26 -4.28
C HIS A 15 -17.91 -10.13 -3.31
N THR A 16 -17.75 -9.01 -2.61
CA THR A 16 -16.68 -8.78 -1.64
C THR A 16 -17.26 -8.48 -0.25
N GLU A 17 -16.48 -8.70 0.79
CA GLU A 17 -16.81 -8.32 2.16
C GLU A 17 -15.59 -7.76 2.87
N LEU A 18 -15.80 -6.72 3.67
CA LEU A 18 -14.80 -6.16 4.56
C LEU A 18 -14.62 -7.11 5.74
N VAL A 19 -13.38 -7.53 5.97
CA VAL A 19 -13.01 -8.36 7.12
C VAL A 19 -12.62 -7.45 8.26
N TYR A 20 -11.69 -6.53 8.01
CA TYR A 20 -11.36 -5.42 8.89
C TYR A 20 -10.68 -4.30 8.11
N HIS A 21 -10.57 -3.13 8.71
CA HIS A 21 -9.76 -2.02 8.23
C HIS A 21 -8.81 -1.55 9.35
N GLY A 22 -7.86 -0.71 8.99
CA GLY A 22 -7.04 -0.02 9.97
C GLY A 22 -5.86 0.69 9.34
N PHE A 23 -4.70 0.56 9.96
CA PHE A 23 -3.53 1.40 9.72
C PHE A 23 -2.42 0.58 9.09
N VAL A 24 -1.74 1.15 8.10
CA VAL A 24 -0.57 0.48 7.52
C VAL A 24 0.62 0.61 8.45
N GLY A 25 1.29 -0.51 8.69
CA GLY A 25 2.54 -0.57 9.45
C GLY A 25 3.67 -1.22 8.66
N GLY A 26 4.91 -0.94 9.03
CA GLY A 26 6.10 -1.54 8.44
C GLY A 26 7.38 -1.18 9.19
N SER A 27 8.53 -1.45 8.58
CA SER A 27 9.82 -1.05 9.15
C SER A 27 10.10 0.44 8.93
N SER A 28 10.72 1.10 9.91
CA SER A 28 11.18 2.49 9.79
C SER A 28 12.16 2.65 8.63
N PHE A 29 12.09 3.78 7.93
CA PHE A 29 13.00 4.13 6.84
C PHE A 29 14.50 4.17 7.21
N LEU A 30 14.85 4.33 8.49
CA LEU A 30 16.24 4.30 8.99
C LEU A 30 16.71 2.90 9.37
N SER A 31 15.80 1.93 9.45
CA SER A 31 16.12 0.59 9.92
C SER A 31 16.95 -0.17 8.88
N THR A 32 18.19 -0.51 9.22
CA THR A 32 19.08 -1.26 8.31
C THR A 32 18.66 -2.73 8.09
N GLY A 33 17.69 -3.22 8.86
CA GLY A 33 17.09 -4.54 8.79
C GLY A 33 15.67 -4.53 9.35
N GLY A 34 15.07 -5.71 9.54
CA GLY A 34 13.68 -5.86 10.01
C GLY A 34 12.79 -6.57 8.99
N ALA A 35 11.48 -6.44 9.17
CA ALA A 35 10.48 -7.01 8.29
C ALA A 35 10.39 -6.22 6.98
N SER A 36 10.26 -6.90 5.84
CA SER A 36 10.17 -6.24 4.52
C SER A 36 8.72 -6.02 4.05
N ASP A 37 7.78 -6.68 4.71
CA ASP A 37 6.36 -6.60 4.43
C ASP A 37 5.70 -5.40 5.08
N TYR A 38 4.64 -4.92 4.43
CA TYR A 38 3.70 -3.99 5.02
C TYR A 38 2.56 -4.76 5.66
N LEU A 39 2.14 -4.32 6.84
CA LEU A 39 1.04 -4.90 7.60
C LEU A 39 -0.18 -4.01 7.48
N CYS A 40 -1.35 -4.62 7.40
CA CYS A 40 -2.59 -3.92 7.69
C CYS A 40 -2.97 -4.21 9.14
N LEU A 41 -2.62 -3.29 10.04
CA LEU A 41 -2.92 -3.41 11.46
C LEU A 41 -4.40 -3.08 11.71
N PRO A 42 -5.14 -3.89 12.47
CA PRO A 42 -6.55 -3.61 12.75
C PRO A 42 -6.73 -2.33 13.56
N SER A 43 -7.83 -1.61 13.34
CA SER A 43 -8.18 -0.42 14.12
C SER A 43 -8.62 -0.74 15.55
N ASP A 44 -8.89 -2.01 15.86
CA ASP A 44 -9.28 -2.55 17.15
C ASP A 44 -8.27 -3.58 17.69
N PRO A 45 -7.03 -3.18 18.04
CA PRO A 45 -5.99 -4.10 18.48
C PRO A 45 -6.36 -4.79 19.80
N GLN A 46 -5.93 -6.05 19.94
CA GLN A 46 -6.04 -6.82 21.17
C GLN A 46 -4.65 -7.08 21.74
N TRP A 47 -4.53 -6.99 23.07
CA TRP A 47 -3.26 -7.13 23.77
C TRP A 47 -3.25 -8.40 24.62
N GLY A 48 -2.16 -9.16 24.55
CA GLY A 48 -1.84 -10.24 25.47
C GLY A 48 -1.08 -9.74 26.70
N SER A 49 -0.27 -10.60 27.32
CA SER A 49 0.68 -10.18 28.35
C SER A 49 1.78 -9.30 27.77
N TYR A 50 2.10 -8.18 28.42
CA TYR A 50 3.13 -7.24 27.99
C TYR A 50 4.00 -6.78 29.18
N ASN A 51 5.23 -6.37 28.86
CA ASN A 51 6.15 -5.72 29.82
C ASN A 51 6.26 -4.24 29.44
N GLU A 52 6.14 -3.34 30.40
CA GLU A 52 6.23 -1.88 30.15
C GLU A 52 7.66 -1.41 29.80
N VAL A 53 8.67 -2.27 29.96
CA VAL A 53 10.11 -1.93 29.83
C VAL A 53 10.76 -2.64 28.64
N ALA A 54 10.02 -2.89 27.55
CA ALA A 54 10.56 -3.60 26.39
C ALA A 54 11.62 -2.76 25.64
N ASN A 55 12.78 -3.37 25.36
CA ASN A 55 13.92 -2.72 24.69
C ASN A 55 13.86 -2.74 23.14
N GLY A 56 12.67 -2.94 22.55
CA GLY A 56 12.42 -2.73 21.11
C GLY A 56 13.42 -3.38 20.14
N LEU A 57 13.62 -4.70 20.19
CA LEU A 57 14.51 -5.38 19.21
C LEU A 57 13.87 -5.54 17.83
N GLY A 58 12.54 -5.49 17.76
CA GLY A 58 11.75 -5.47 16.54
C GLY A 58 10.62 -4.46 16.71
N GLU A 59 10.37 -3.68 15.67
CA GLU A 59 9.48 -2.54 15.70
C GLU A 59 8.53 -2.58 14.51
N VAL A 60 7.33 -2.04 14.69
CA VAL A 60 6.40 -1.74 13.60
C VAL A 60 6.06 -0.26 13.71
N TRP A 61 6.40 0.48 12.66
CA TRP A 61 6.14 1.90 12.52
C TRP A 61 4.89 2.11 11.67
N GLY A 62 4.12 3.17 11.97
CA GLY A 62 3.05 3.62 11.08
C GLY A 62 3.59 4.01 9.71
N ALA A 63 2.73 4.03 8.68
CA ALA A 63 3.16 4.31 7.33
C ALA A 63 2.60 5.61 6.75
N GLU A 64 3.42 6.27 5.93
CA GLU A 64 3.14 7.57 5.34
C GLU A 64 3.26 7.51 3.81
N TYR A 65 2.45 8.32 3.14
CA TYR A 65 2.64 8.61 1.72
C TYR A 65 3.76 9.63 1.55
N GLU A 66 4.71 9.32 0.66
CA GLU A 66 5.79 10.20 0.27
C GLU A 66 5.60 10.68 -1.17
N THR A 67 4.42 11.24 -1.42
CA THR A 67 4.00 11.67 -2.75
C THR A 67 3.44 13.08 -2.74
N ALA A 68 4.29 14.05 -3.09
CA ALA A 68 3.94 15.48 -3.16
C ALA A 68 3.05 15.86 -4.37
N SER A 69 2.96 15.01 -5.40
CA SER A 69 2.15 15.23 -6.60
C SER A 69 1.82 13.90 -7.30
N PHE A 70 1.10 13.96 -8.44
CA PHE A 70 0.69 12.85 -9.32
C PHE A 70 1.56 11.59 -9.20
N PRO A 71 0.99 10.37 -9.10
CA PRO A 71 -0.30 9.92 -9.66
C PRO A 71 -1.56 10.16 -8.83
N PHE A 72 -1.41 10.47 -7.54
CA PHE A 72 -2.54 10.58 -6.61
C PHE A 72 -2.98 12.04 -6.47
N THR A 73 -3.53 12.61 -7.54
CA THR A 73 -4.22 13.90 -7.41
C THR A 73 -5.52 13.66 -6.65
N LEU A 74 -5.59 14.10 -5.38
CA LEU A 74 -6.84 14.18 -4.63
C LEU A 74 -7.73 15.20 -5.34
N ARG A 75 -8.60 14.72 -6.24
CA ARG A 75 -9.72 15.51 -6.71
C ARG A 75 -10.71 15.62 -5.55
N ASN A 76 -10.64 16.76 -4.87
CA ASN A 76 -11.72 17.44 -4.14
C ASN A 76 -11.81 17.38 -2.61
N GLU A 77 -10.93 16.75 -1.83
CA GLU A 77 -10.98 16.90 -0.36
C GLU A 77 -9.58 16.95 0.27
N GLY A 78 -9.23 18.10 0.87
CA GLY A 78 -8.01 18.28 1.66
C GLY A 78 -6.82 18.89 0.92
N PRO A 79 -5.66 19.07 1.60
CA PRO A 79 -4.46 19.62 0.99
C PRO A 79 -4.16 18.85 -0.31
N SER A 80 -3.71 19.54 -1.35
CA SER A 80 -3.57 19.03 -2.72
C SER A 80 -2.58 17.86 -2.89
N THR A 81 -2.08 17.30 -1.79
CA THR A 81 -1.00 16.33 -1.69
C THR A 81 -1.27 15.33 -0.57
N LEU A 82 -0.89 14.07 -0.79
CA LEU A 82 -0.88 13.03 0.24
C LEU A 82 0.41 13.02 1.06
N GLN A 83 1.38 13.85 0.72
CA GLN A 83 2.66 13.94 1.43
C GLN A 83 2.48 13.97 2.95
N ASN A 84 3.18 13.08 3.64
CA ASN A 84 3.18 12.89 5.09
C ASN A 84 1.81 12.50 5.68
N GLN A 85 0.84 12.12 4.85
CA GLN A 85 -0.43 11.60 5.35
C GLN A 85 -0.30 10.11 5.65
N ASN A 86 -0.95 9.68 6.73
CA ASN A 86 -0.96 8.29 7.14
C ASN A 86 -1.75 7.43 6.15
N VAL A 87 -1.25 6.23 5.89
CA VAL A 87 -1.82 5.30 4.90
C VAL A 87 -2.83 4.37 5.58
N PRO A 88 -4.12 4.41 5.20
CA PRO A 88 -5.10 3.44 5.67
C PRO A 88 -5.06 2.15 4.86
N CYS A 89 -5.68 1.08 5.38
CA CYS A 89 -5.83 -0.18 4.67
C CYS A 89 -7.13 -0.89 5.02
N ALA A 90 -7.53 -1.81 4.13
CA ALA A 90 -8.66 -2.71 4.31
C ALA A 90 -8.29 -4.12 3.90
N VAL A 91 -8.61 -5.10 4.73
CA VAL A 91 -8.51 -6.52 4.37
C VAL A 91 -9.88 -7.01 3.92
N CYS A 92 -9.91 -7.57 2.72
CA CYS A 92 -11.11 -7.91 1.98
C CYS A 92 -11.15 -9.40 1.65
N ARG A 93 -12.35 -9.97 1.70
CA ARG A 93 -12.63 -11.33 1.23
C ARG A 93 -13.49 -11.27 -0.01
N ALA A 94 -13.01 -11.87 -1.10
CA ALA A 94 -13.87 -12.21 -2.23
C ALA A 94 -14.67 -13.47 -1.86
N LYS A 95 -16.00 -13.40 -1.93
CA LYS A 95 -16.90 -14.43 -1.36
C LYS A 95 -16.81 -15.77 -2.09
N THR A 96 -16.67 -15.73 -3.41
CA THR A 96 -16.72 -16.92 -4.29
C THR A 96 -15.42 -17.18 -5.03
N ARG A 97 -14.38 -16.38 -4.79
CA ARG A 97 -13.11 -16.40 -5.53
C ARG A 97 -11.96 -16.56 -4.54
N ALA A 98 -11.17 -17.62 -4.71
CA ALA A 98 -10.15 -18.01 -3.75
C ALA A 98 -8.77 -17.49 -4.14
N SER A 99 -8.50 -17.38 -5.44
CA SER A 99 -7.20 -16.96 -5.96
C SER A 99 -7.10 -15.45 -5.99
N VAL A 100 -5.94 -14.91 -5.65
CA VAL A 100 -5.64 -13.47 -5.70
C VAL A 100 -4.34 -13.27 -6.47
N LEU A 101 -4.32 -12.25 -7.33
CA LEU A 101 -3.16 -11.88 -8.12
C LEU A 101 -3.04 -10.35 -8.17
N MET A 102 -1.88 -9.81 -7.81
CA MET A 102 -1.50 -8.44 -8.14
C MET A 102 -0.70 -8.46 -9.44
N VAL A 103 -1.16 -7.73 -10.45
CA VAL A 103 -0.48 -7.60 -11.74
C VAL A 103 0.14 -6.20 -11.83
N PRO A 104 1.48 -6.07 -11.76
CA PRO A 104 2.13 -4.78 -11.94
C PRO A 104 2.10 -4.34 -13.42
N ALA A 105 2.25 -3.03 -13.63
CA ALA A 105 2.20 -2.35 -14.93
C ALA A 105 0.89 -2.55 -15.73
N ARG A 106 -0.22 -2.85 -15.04
CA ARG A 106 -1.54 -3.11 -15.64
C ARG A 106 -2.62 -2.39 -14.84
N GLN A 107 -3.62 -1.85 -15.52
CA GLN A 107 -4.85 -1.33 -14.88
C GLN A 107 -6.03 -2.31 -14.96
N GLU A 108 -5.88 -3.36 -15.76
CA GLU A 108 -6.92 -4.35 -16.06
C GLU A 108 -6.38 -5.77 -15.86
N CYS A 109 -7.23 -6.62 -15.28
CA CYS A 109 -6.95 -8.02 -15.06
C CYS A 109 -6.84 -8.80 -16.39
N HIS A 110 -6.23 -9.98 -16.34
CA HIS A 110 -6.27 -10.90 -17.46
C HIS A 110 -7.67 -11.50 -17.63
N GLU A 111 -7.93 -12.06 -18.82
CA GLU A 111 -9.20 -12.70 -19.13
C GLU A 111 -9.59 -13.75 -18.08
N GLY A 112 -10.87 -13.74 -17.67
CA GLY A 112 -11.41 -14.64 -16.66
C GLY A 112 -11.00 -14.32 -15.21
N TRP A 113 -10.33 -13.20 -14.96
CA TRP A 113 -10.10 -12.67 -13.61
C TRP A 113 -11.00 -11.47 -13.34
N THR A 114 -11.46 -11.35 -12.10
CA THR A 114 -12.27 -10.20 -11.65
C THR A 114 -11.37 -9.14 -11.07
N ARG A 115 -11.49 -7.89 -11.53
CA ARG A 115 -10.80 -6.75 -10.92
C ARG A 115 -11.42 -6.41 -9.59
N GLU A 116 -10.60 -6.43 -8.53
CA GLU A 116 -11.00 -5.92 -7.23
C GLU A 116 -10.70 -4.42 -7.12
N TYR A 117 -9.50 -3.99 -7.47
CA TYR A 117 -9.16 -2.56 -7.61
C TYR A 117 -7.92 -2.36 -8.48
N SER A 118 -7.69 -1.12 -8.92
CA SER A 118 -6.50 -0.72 -9.68
C SER A 118 -5.91 0.57 -9.12
N GLY A 119 -4.63 0.80 -9.39
CA GLY A 119 -3.95 2.03 -9.05
C GLY A 119 -2.49 2.00 -9.45
N TYR A 120 -1.59 2.38 -8.55
CA TYR A 120 -0.17 2.55 -8.83
C TYR A 120 0.69 1.68 -7.92
N LEU A 121 1.76 1.14 -8.50
CA LEU A 121 2.72 0.35 -7.79
C LEU A 121 3.52 1.26 -6.87
N THR A 122 3.60 0.88 -5.61
CA THR A 122 4.34 1.62 -4.58
C THR A 122 5.32 0.70 -3.85
N SER A 123 6.36 1.30 -3.29
CA SER A 123 7.36 0.63 -2.43
C SER A 123 8.13 1.67 -1.62
N GLY A 124 9.10 1.25 -0.82
CA GLY A 124 9.99 2.18 -0.12
C GLY A 124 11.03 2.82 -1.06
N HIS A 125 11.73 3.84 -0.55
CA HIS A 125 12.69 4.59 -1.34
C HIS A 125 13.96 3.79 -1.63
N LYS A 126 14.44 3.82 -2.87
CA LYS A 126 15.64 3.08 -3.31
C LYS A 126 16.95 3.45 -2.59
N ALA A 127 17.02 4.61 -1.95
CA ALA A 127 18.21 5.03 -1.20
C ALA A 127 18.16 4.68 0.31
N HIS A 128 17.00 4.24 0.81
CA HIS A 128 16.86 3.90 2.23
C HIS A 128 17.49 2.54 2.54
N LYS A 129 17.98 2.39 3.76
CA LYS A 129 18.52 1.11 4.24
C LYS A 129 17.31 0.27 4.59
N GLY A 130 17.18 -0.91 3.98
CA GLY A 130 16.02 -1.77 4.16
C GLY A 130 15.60 -2.44 2.86
N ARG A 131 14.68 -3.38 2.97
CA ARG A 131 14.00 -4.00 1.83
C ARG A 131 12.52 -3.78 2.01
N TYR A 132 11.83 -3.44 0.93
CA TYR A 132 10.41 -3.15 0.93
C TYR A 132 9.73 -4.03 -0.10
N GLN A 133 8.49 -4.42 0.19
CA GLN A 133 7.64 -5.08 -0.78
C GLN A 133 7.10 -4.09 -1.82
N TYR A 134 6.74 -4.61 -2.98
CA TYR A 134 5.92 -3.88 -3.95
C TYR A 134 4.45 -4.08 -3.60
N THR A 135 3.71 -2.99 -3.46
CA THR A 135 2.28 -3.00 -3.14
C THR A 135 1.49 -2.25 -4.20
N CYS A 136 0.25 -2.65 -4.41
CA CYS A 136 -0.65 -1.91 -5.27
C CYS A 136 -1.45 -0.90 -4.45
N MET A 137 -1.11 0.38 -4.55
CA MET A 137 -1.87 1.46 -3.91
C MET A 137 -3.10 1.79 -4.76
N ASP A 138 -4.26 1.96 -4.14
CA ASP A 138 -5.49 2.33 -4.85
C ASP A 138 -5.30 3.64 -5.65
N ALA A 139 -5.97 3.76 -6.81
CA ALA A 139 -5.90 4.95 -7.65
C ALA A 139 -6.50 6.21 -6.98
N ALA A 140 -7.44 6.02 -6.05
CA ALA A 140 -8.08 7.08 -5.27
C ALA A 140 -7.83 6.85 -3.78
N PRO A 141 -6.56 6.89 -3.34
CA PRO A 141 -6.23 6.61 -1.95
C PRO A 141 -6.83 7.71 -1.08
N GLY A 142 -7.35 7.30 0.07
CA GLY A 142 -7.68 8.19 1.18
C GLY A 142 -6.51 8.30 2.14
N SER A 143 -6.69 9.16 3.12
CA SER A 143 -5.80 9.31 4.26
C SER A 143 -6.55 9.06 5.56
N ASP A 144 -5.81 8.71 6.59
CA ASP A 144 -6.32 8.75 7.95
C ASP A 144 -6.40 10.20 8.45
N VAL A 145 -7.53 10.57 9.04
CA VAL A 145 -7.79 11.91 9.59
C VAL A 145 -6.82 12.26 10.72
N ALA A 146 -6.24 11.25 11.37
CA ALA A 146 -5.39 11.43 12.55
C ALA A 146 -3.92 11.79 12.26
N GLY A 147 -3.41 11.67 11.03
CA GLY A 147 -1.97 11.83 10.76
C GLY A 147 -1.64 12.52 9.44
N TYR A 148 -0.97 13.66 9.55
CA TYR A 148 -0.46 14.50 8.45
C TYR A 148 0.95 15.04 8.73
N ARG A 149 1.61 14.50 9.76
CA ARG A 149 2.94 14.94 10.22
C ARG A 149 3.99 14.10 9.53
N ASP A 150 5.18 14.69 9.40
CA ASP A 150 6.38 13.99 8.95
C ASP A 150 6.99 13.23 10.13
N GLU A 151 6.54 12.00 10.33
CA GLU A 151 6.95 11.09 11.42
C GLU A 151 8.05 10.12 10.95
N ASN A 152 8.26 10.03 9.64
CA ASN A 152 9.23 9.18 8.96
C ASN A 152 9.18 7.71 9.46
N GLY A 153 8.01 7.10 9.33
CA GLY A 153 7.80 5.70 9.68
C GLY A 153 8.19 4.75 8.54
N ALA A 154 7.27 3.85 8.20
CA ALA A 154 7.32 3.11 6.94
C ALA A 154 6.83 4.02 5.81
N LEU A 155 7.48 3.98 4.65
CA LEU A 155 7.21 4.98 3.60
C LEU A 155 6.74 4.33 2.31
N PHE A 156 5.80 4.99 1.62
CA PHE A 156 5.33 4.63 0.29
C PHE A 156 5.68 5.69 -0.74
N TYR A 157 6.52 5.30 -1.69
CA TYR A 157 6.87 6.05 -2.89
C TYR A 157 6.26 5.39 -4.12
N SER A 158 5.94 6.16 -5.15
CA SER A 158 5.61 5.61 -6.47
C SER A 158 6.82 4.89 -7.06
N VAL A 159 6.55 3.82 -7.81
CA VAL A 159 7.60 3.02 -8.47
C VAL A 159 7.60 3.32 -9.95
N ASP A 160 8.75 3.72 -10.48
CA ASP A 160 9.00 3.93 -11.90
C ASP A 160 9.71 2.76 -12.57
N GLY A 161 9.43 2.53 -13.85
CA GLY A 161 10.13 1.56 -14.67
C GLY A 161 11.51 2.08 -15.10
N VAL A 162 12.58 1.33 -14.83
CA VAL A 162 13.94 1.68 -15.29
C VAL A 162 14.34 0.77 -16.43
N CYS A 163 14.60 1.33 -17.60
CA CYS A 163 15.01 0.57 -18.79
C CYS A 163 16.41 -0.03 -18.62
N GLY A 164 16.63 -1.15 -19.32
CA GLY A 164 17.89 -1.89 -19.29
C GLY A 164 17.57 -3.37 -19.53
N SER A 165 17.66 -4.18 -18.48
CA SER A 165 17.10 -5.54 -18.53
C SER A 165 15.57 -5.53 -18.57
N LEU A 166 14.92 -4.44 -18.14
CA LEU A 166 13.52 -4.17 -18.45
C LEU A 166 13.42 -3.68 -19.91
N PRO A 167 12.73 -4.39 -20.81
CA PRO A 167 12.67 -4.03 -22.22
C PRO A 167 11.89 -2.73 -22.46
N CYS A 168 12.47 -1.82 -23.25
CA CYS A 168 11.86 -0.56 -23.64
C CYS A 168 11.98 -0.38 -25.15
N PRO A 169 10.91 -0.64 -25.95
CA PRO A 169 9.55 -1.05 -25.57
C PRO A 169 9.42 -2.50 -25.04
N PRO A 170 8.31 -2.87 -24.36
CA PRO A 170 7.04 -2.12 -24.22
C PRO A 170 6.97 -1.17 -23.02
N TYR A 171 7.96 -1.20 -22.11
CA TYR A 171 8.03 -0.24 -21.02
C TYR A 171 8.61 1.10 -21.48
N ILE A 172 8.45 2.12 -20.64
CA ILE A 172 8.95 3.49 -20.89
C ILE A 172 9.78 3.89 -19.69
N ASN A 173 11.01 4.37 -19.95
CA ASN A 173 11.95 4.76 -18.90
C ASN A 173 11.37 5.87 -18.01
N GLY A 174 11.50 5.72 -16.70
CA GLY A 174 11.06 6.71 -15.72
C GLY A 174 9.55 6.88 -15.62
N ARG A 175 8.75 5.97 -16.18
CA ARG A 175 7.28 6.03 -16.09
C ARG A 175 6.80 5.25 -14.87
N GLU A 176 5.92 5.85 -14.08
CA GLU A 176 5.26 5.20 -12.95
C GLU A 176 4.49 3.96 -13.40
N LEU A 177 4.69 2.86 -12.70
CA LEU A 177 4.03 1.61 -12.99
C LEU A 177 2.65 1.59 -12.33
N THR A 178 1.63 1.32 -13.13
CA THR A 178 0.29 1.03 -12.61
C THR A 178 0.22 -0.36 -12.00
N CYS A 179 -0.88 -0.72 -11.36
CA CYS A 179 -1.12 -2.05 -10.85
C CYS A 179 -2.61 -2.35 -10.76
N VAL A 180 -2.95 -3.63 -10.72
CA VAL A 180 -4.31 -4.11 -10.52
C VAL A 180 -4.30 -5.33 -9.62
N VAL A 181 -5.23 -5.39 -8.67
CA VAL A 181 -5.47 -6.57 -7.85
C VAL A 181 -6.70 -7.28 -8.37
N CYS A 182 -6.54 -8.57 -8.63
CA CYS A 182 -7.49 -9.42 -9.31
C CYS A 182 -7.80 -10.66 -8.47
N THR A 183 -9.00 -11.21 -8.61
CA THR A 183 -9.37 -12.49 -7.99
C THR A 183 -10.03 -13.45 -8.97
N LYS A 184 -9.99 -14.75 -8.64
CA LYS A 184 -10.60 -15.83 -9.43
C LYS A 184 -11.12 -16.96 -8.55
#